data_AF-A0AAE0ATL0-F1
#
_entry.id   AF-A0AAE0ATL0-F1
#
_cell.length_a   1.000
_cell.length_b   1.000
_cell.length_c   1.000
_cell.angle_alpha   90.00
_cell.angle_beta   90.00
_cell.angle_gamma   90.00
#
_symmetry.space_group_name_H-M   'P 1'
#
loop_
_entity.id
_entity.type
_entity.pdbx_description
1 polymer ?
#
loop_
_entity_poly.entity_id
_entity_poly.type
_entity_poly.pdbx_seq_one_letter_code
_entity_poly.pdbx_strand_id
1 'polypeptide(L)'
;MEPGNNEDQVTIDINYNEIPEADDSITNERNSGLDAQFRFFADNGMVRTDDASNNYNAVKNSFLFGMGSLADETKIVGIHKNLNSSLTGKARLSSFKIFQDAMTRKCGGDANVRYVWYGAARDEIREILCHGFSRLGKAAGNGETYGHGLHLSDAKFSMDSVLASEMDGDGLRHVVLCRVILGRIETVPAGSQQFQPSVKDYDSGVDNLAAPSRYIVWSCSMNSHIYISHIVSFRFPFYEGSTSTSVPNSSLLRVSTIIKILSMFLDPLKSDSHLRVR
;
A
#
# COMPACT_ATOMS: atom_id res chain seq x y z
N MET A 1 4.10 -38.05 -23.61
CA MET A 1 3.48 -36.78 -24.06
C MET A 1 2.72 -36.23 -22.87
N GLU A 2 3.38 -35.40 -22.07
CA GLU A 2 2.77 -34.65 -20.97
C GLU A 2 2.65 -33.19 -21.40
N PRO A 3 1.57 -32.48 -21.04
CA PRO A 3 1.44 -31.07 -21.35
C PRO A 3 2.25 -30.25 -20.34
N GLY A 4 3.18 -29.43 -20.85
CA GLY A 4 3.95 -28.48 -20.07
C GLY A 4 3.06 -27.37 -19.52
N ASN A 5 3.02 -27.24 -18.20
CA ASN A 5 2.38 -26.13 -17.49
C ASN A 5 3.39 -24.98 -17.40
N ASN A 6 3.35 -24.05 -18.36
CA ASN A 6 4.04 -22.77 -18.25
C ASN A 6 3.14 -21.81 -17.47
N GLU A 7 3.35 -21.72 -16.17
CA GLU A 7 2.87 -20.57 -15.39
C GLU A 7 3.79 -19.39 -15.69
N ASP A 8 3.32 -18.50 -16.56
CA ASP A 8 3.98 -17.24 -16.88
C ASP A 8 4.06 -16.38 -15.60
N GLN A 9 5.24 -16.36 -14.98
CA GLN A 9 5.56 -15.40 -13.94
C GLN A 9 5.65 -14.01 -14.57
N VAL A 10 4.66 -13.17 -14.32
CA VAL A 10 4.71 -11.74 -14.70
C VAL A 10 5.64 -11.01 -13.73
N THR A 11 6.94 -10.99 -14.04
CA THR A 11 7.89 -10.08 -13.44
C THR A 11 7.72 -8.69 -14.04
N ILE A 12 7.33 -7.73 -13.22
CA ILE A 12 7.26 -6.32 -13.59
C ILE A 12 8.68 -5.76 -13.58
N ASP A 13 9.33 -5.74 -14.74
CA ASP A 13 10.65 -5.13 -14.90
C ASP A 13 10.46 -3.65 -15.28
N ILE A 14 10.72 -2.76 -14.33
CA ILE A 14 10.73 -1.31 -14.61
C ILE A 14 12.13 -0.78 -14.36
N ASN A 15 12.87 -0.63 -15.46
CA ASN A 15 14.16 0.04 -15.49
C ASN A 15 13.98 1.56 -15.32
N TYR A 16 14.60 2.13 -14.28
CA TYR A 16 14.50 3.56 -13.92
C TYR A 16 15.85 4.28 -13.87
N ASN A 17 16.85 3.83 -14.64
CA ASN A 17 18.19 4.43 -14.59
C ASN A 17 18.38 5.69 -15.46
N GLU A 18 17.33 6.37 -15.91
CA GLU A 18 17.45 7.72 -16.47
C GLU A 18 16.55 8.68 -15.70
N ILE A 19 17.18 9.68 -15.08
CA ILE A 19 16.54 10.85 -14.49
C ILE A 19 16.54 11.92 -15.59
N PRO A 20 15.39 12.29 -16.17
CA PRO A 20 15.30 13.55 -16.88
C PRO A 20 15.23 14.68 -15.85
N GLU A 21 16.07 15.69 -16.00
CA GLU A 21 15.90 16.97 -15.31
C GLU A 21 14.53 17.56 -15.70
N ALA A 22 13.81 18.10 -14.72
CA ALA A 22 12.46 18.60 -14.90
C ALA A 22 12.45 19.85 -15.79
N ASP A 23 11.72 19.78 -16.90
CA ASP A 23 11.26 20.96 -17.64
C ASP A 23 10.02 21.53 -16.93
N ASP A 24 10.16 22.77 -16.48
CA ASP A 24 9.19 23.50 -15.66
C ASP A 24 8.27 24.32 -16.59
N SER A 25 7.36 23.68 -17.33
CA SER A 25 6.26 24.40 -17.98
C SER A 25 5.16 23.52 -18.60
N ILE A 26 4.17 23.07 -17.84
CA ILE A 26 2.80 22.89 -18.37
C ILE A 26 1.76 23.20 -17.29
N THR A 27 1.22 24.43 -17.31
CA THR A 27 -0.04 24.77 -16.66
C THR A 27 -1.20 24.36 -17.57
N ASN A 28 -1.99 23.38 -17.13
CA ASN A 28 -3.20 22.96 -17.84
C ASN A 28 -4.43 23.44 -17.04
N GLU A 29 -5.02 24.57 -17.44
CA GLU A 29 -6.08 25.30 -16.71
C GLU A 29 -7.45 24.58 -16.63
N ARG A 30 -7.54 23.27 -16.92
CA ARG A 30 -8.82 22.52 -16.89
C ARG A 30 -9.13 21.84 -15.55
N ASN A 31 -8.26 21.90 -14.55
CA ASN A 31 -8.36 21.11 -13.30
C ASN A 31 -8.35 21.92 -12.00
N SER A 32 -8.51 23.23 -12.01
CA SER A 32 -8.26 24.09 -10.84
C SER A 32 -9.00 23.66 -9.55
N GLY A 33 -10.23 23.13 -9.66
CA GLY A 33 -10.99 22.62 -8.52
C GLY A 33 -10.53 21.26 -7.98
N LEU A 34 -10.10 20.34 -8.84
CA LEU A 34 -9.55 19.04 -8.42
C LEU A 34 -8.12 19.19 -7.90
N ASP A 35 -7.35 20.10 -8.48
CA ASP A 35 -6.00 20.42 -8.00
C ASP A 35 -6.07 21.10 -6.64
N ALA A 36 -7.09 21.93 -6.38
CA ALA A 36 -7.35 22.50 -5.06
C ALA A 36 -7.62 21.41 -3.99
N GLN A 37 -8.41 20.38 -4.35
CA GLN A 37 -8.75 19.26 -3.45
C GLN A 37 -7.52 18.45 -3.02
N PHE A 38 -6.49 18.35 -3.86
CA PHE A 38 -5.26 17.58 -3.56
C PHE A 38 -4.06 18.44 -3.17
N ARG A 39 -4.25 19.73 -2.87
CA ARG A 39 -3.16 20.63 -2.45
C ARG A 39 -2.34 20.09 -1.30
N PHE A 40 -2.97 19.43 -0.34
CA PHE A 40 -2.27 18.86 0.81
C PHE A 40 -1.25 17.77 0.44
N PHE A 41 -1.44 17.06 -0.68
CA PHE A 41 -0.43 16.15 -1.24
C PHE A 41 0.63 16.93 -2.01
N ALA A 42 0.22 17.91 -2.82
CA ALA A 42 1.12 18.76 -3.61
C ALA A 42 2.12 19.54 -2.76
N ASP A 43 1.66 20.14 -1.67
CA ASP A 43 2.47 20.86 -0.69
C ASP A 43 3.53 19.94 -0.02
N ASN A 44 3.34 18.62 -0.13
CA ASN A 44 4.24 17.59 0.40
C ASN A 44 5.01 16.83 -0.70
N GLY A 45 5.15 17.40 -1.90
CA GLY A 45 6.01 16.88 -2.96
C GLY A 45 5.39 15.76 -3.80
N MET A 46 4.08 15.54 -3.67
CA MET A 46 3.33 14.59 -4.50
C MET A 46 2.72 15.31 -5.70
N VAL A 47 2.94 14.80 -6.90
CA VAL A 47 2.40 15.40 -8.13
C VAL A 47 1.36 14.46 -8.73
N ARG A 48 0.21 15.02 -9.13
CA ARG A 48 -0.82 14.23 -9.82
C ARG A 48 -0.24 13.67 -11.11
N THR A 49 -0.39 12.36 -11.28
CA THR A 49 0.09 11.66 -12.47
C THR A 49 -0.91 11.85 -13.60
N ASP A 50 -0.44 12.02 -14.83
CA ASP A 50 -1.29 12.03 -16.00
C ASP A 50 -2.01 10.68 -16.16
N ASP A 51 -3.33 10.74 -16.29
CA ASP A 51 -4.23 9.59 -16.38
C ASP A 51 -3.91 8.70 -17.61
N ALA A 52 -3.27 9.26 -18.64
CA ALA A 52 -2.85 8.53 -19.84
C ALA A 52 -1.48 7.83 -19.70
N SER A 53 -0.72 8.08 -18.64
CA SER A 53 0.64 7.56 -18.52
C SER A 53 0.69 6.07 -18.17
N ASN A 54 1.74 5.37 -18.64
CA ASN A 54 1.97 3.96 -18.30
C ASN A 54 2.11 3.73 -16.79
N ASN A 55 2.76 4.66 -16.08
CA ASN A 55 2.91 4.60 -14.62
C ASN A 55 1.54 4.68 -13.92
N TYR A 56 0.66 5.58 -14.37
CA TYR A 56 -0.69 5.68 -13.85
C TYR A 56 -1.45 4.37 -14.02
N ASN A 57 -1.43 3.82 -15.24
CA ASN A 57 -2.16 2.59 -15.56
C ASN A 57 -1.63 1.38 -14.79
N ALA A 58 -0.31 1.27 -14.59
CA ALA A 58 0.28 0.20 -13.79
C ALA A 58 -0.20 0.24 -12.33
N VAL A 59 -0.17 1.42 -11.69
CA VAL A 59 -0.63 1.60 -10.30
C VAL A 59 -2.14 1.38 -10.19
N LYS A 60 -2.91 1.95 -11.12
CA LYS A 60 -4.37 1.76 -11.20
C LYS A 60 -4.73 0.28 -11.32
N ASN A 61 -4.12 -0.43 -12.25
CA ASN A 61 -4.43 -1.83 -12.50
C ASN A 61 -4.02 -2.71 -11.32
N SER A 62 -2.86 -2.47 -10.71
CA SER A 62 -2.45 -3.17 -9.48
C SER A 62 -3.42 -2.91 -8.33
N PHE A 63 -3.85 -1.67 -8.14
CA PHE A 63 -4.82 -1.31 -7.11
C PHE A 63 -6.16 -2.03 -7.33
N LEU A 64 -6.73 -1.90 -8.53
CA LEU A 64 -8.03 -2.51 -8.87
C LEU A 64 -7.97 -4.04 -8.87
N PHE A 65 -6.85 -4.64 -9.25
CA PHE A 65 -6.65 -6.09 -9.18
C PHE A 65 -6.85 -6.60 -7.74
N GLY A 66 -6.21 -5.95 -6.76
CA GLY A 66 -6.38 -6.32 -5.35
C GLY A 66 -7.75 -5.98 -4.74
N MET A 67 -8.60 -5.23 -5.48
CA MET A 67 -9.98 -4.93 -5.10
C MET A 67 -10.97 -6.03 -5.51
N GLY A 68 -10.55 -6.96 -6.38
CA GLY A 68 -11.38 -8.07 -6.85
C GLY A 68 -12.72 -7.61 -7.43
N SER A 69 -13.81 -8.22 -6.97
CA SER A 69 -15.18 -7.97 -7.45
C SER A 69 -15.74 -6.56 -7.21
N LEU A 70 -14.99 -5.72 -6.49
CA LEU A 70 -15.31 -4.31 -6.20
C LEU A 70 -14.52 -3.32 -7.05
N ALA A 71 -13.66 -3.80 -7.96
CA ALA A 71 -12.92 -2.96 -8.90
C ALA A 71 -13.86 -2.06 -9.71
N ASP A 72 -14.93 -2.62 -10.29
CA ASP A 72 -15.87 -1.91 -11.16
C ASP A 72 -16.71 -0.85 -10.43
N GLU A 73 -16.91 -1.01 -9.12
CA GLU A 73 -17.64 -0.05 -8.30
C GLU A 73 -16.74 1.03 -7.71
N THR A 74 -15.42 0.89 -7.87
CA THR A 74 -14.43 1.82 -7.31
C THR A 74 -14.07 2.89 -8.34
N LYS A 75 -14.37 4.15 -8.01
CA LYS A 75 -14.01 5.27 -8.86
C LYS A 75 -12.71 5.91 -8.38
N ILE A 76 -11.61 5.65 -9.09
CA ILE A 76 -10.35 6.37 -8.87
C ILE A 76 -10.55 7.83 -9.29
N VAL A 77 -10.15 8.75 -8.41
CA VAL A 77 -10.26 10.21 -8.59
C VAL A 77 -8.91 10.81 -8.94
N GLY A 78 -7.82 10.25 -8.41
CA GLY A 78 -6.47 10.68 -8.77
C GLY A 78 -5.40 9.75 -8.23
N ILE A 79 -4.28 9.67 -8.97
CA ILE A 79 -3.06 8.98 -8.53
C ILE A 79 -1.96 10.03 -8.47
N HIS A 80 -1.33 10.16 -7.31
CA HIS A 80 -0.26 11.12 -7.08
C HIS A 80 1.06 10.37 -6.92
N LYS A 81 2.11 10.82 -7.60
CA LYS A 81 3.45 10.23 -7.54
C LYS A 81 4.36 11.10 -6.68
N ASN A 82 5.18 10.47 -5.85
CA ASN A 82 6.24 11.14 -5.14
C ASN A 82 7.40 11.44 -6.09
N LEU A 83 7.66 12.72 -6.38
CA LEU A 83 8.80 13.13 -7.21
C LEU A 83 10.08 13.38 -6.41
N ASN A 84 10.00 13.39 -5.08
CA ASN A 84 11.14 13.72 -4.20
C ASN A 84 11.76 15.08 -4.54
N SER A 85 10.95 16.07 -4.89
CA SER A 85 11.44 17.39 -5.31
C SER A 85 12.08 18.17 -4.15
N SER A 86 11.59 17.98 -2.92
CA SER A 86 12.12 18.63 -1.72
C SER A 86 13.48 18.07 -1.28
N LEU A 87 14.28 18.87 -0.58
CA LEU A 87 15.57 18.43 -0.02
C LEU A 87 15.41 17.19 0.89
N THR A 88 14.39 17.19 1.74
CA THR A 88 14.08 16.06 2.62
C THR A 88 13.58 14.84 1.84
N GLY A 89 12.80 15.05 0.77
CA GLY A 89 12.40 13.98 -0.15
C GLY A 89 13.59 13.31 -0.82
N LYS A 90 14.52 14.10 -1.37
CA LYS A 90 15.78 13.59 -1.94
C LYS A 90 16.59 12.81 -0.91
N ALA A 91 16.73 13.34 0.30
CA ALA A 91 17.43 12.66 1.39
C ALA A 91 16.79 11.31 1.75
N ARG A 92 15.46 11.25 1.86
CA ARG A 92 14.72 9.99 2.12
C ARG A 92 14.93 8.96 1.01
N LEU A 93 14.83 9.37 -0.26
CA LEU A 93 15.08 8.47 -1.38
C LEU A 93 16.53 7.94 -1.34
N SER A 94 17.51 8.81 -1.09
CA SER A 94 18.90 8.42 -0.96
C SER A 94 19.13 7.46 0.21
N SER A 95 18.54 7.72 1.38
CA SER A 95 18.59 6.80 2.53
C SER A 95 18.00 5.45 2.18
N PHE A 96 16.80 5.41 1.58
CA PHE A 96 16.19 4.16 1.14
C PHE A 96 17.08 3.37 0.19
N LYS A 97 17.69 4.03 -0.82
CA LYS A 97 18.64 3.39 -1.74
C LYS A 97 19.86 2.82 -1.03
N ILE A 98 20.43 3.54 -0.06
CA ILE A 98 21.56 3.06 0.75
C ILE A 98 21.18 1.80 1.54
N PHE A 99 20.01 1.79 2.17
CA PHE A 99 19.53 0.61 2.90
C PHE A 99 19.20 -0.55 1.96
N GLN A 100 18.65 -0.28 0.77
CA GLN A 100 18.43 -1.29 -0.26
C GLN A 100 19.75 -1.94 -0.66
N ASP A 101 20.78 -1.15 -0.98
CA ASP A 101 22.09 -1.67 -1.37
C ASP A 101 22.76 -2.47 -0.25
N ALA A 102 22.67 -1.99 0.99
CA ALA A 102 23.17 -2.71 2.15
C ALA A 102 22.44 -4.05 2.34
N MET A 103 21.12 -4.07 2.17
CA MET A 103 20.32 -5.29 2.30
C MET A 103 20.60 -6.28 1.17
N THR A 104 20.76 -5.81 -0.07
CA THR A 104 21.17 -6.62 -1.22
C THR A 104 22.46 -7.36 -0.94
N ARG A 105 23.47 -6.66 -0.38
CA ARG A 105 24.75 -7.28 0.00
C ARG A 105 24.59 -8.29 1.14
N LYS A 106 23.79 -7.96 2.15
CA LYS A 106 23.51 -8.84 3.30
C LYS A 106 22.83 -10.15 2.87
N CYS A 107 21.90 -10.07 1.92
CA CYS A 107 21.01 -11.17 1.54
C CYS A 107 21.47 -11.93 0.27
N GLY A 108 22.74 -11.82 -0.11
CA GLY A 108 23.30 -12.61 -1.21
C GLY A 108 22.90 -12.15 -2.62
N GLY A 109 22.53 -10.88 -2.78
CA GLY A 109 22.25 -10.27 -4.09
C GLY A 109 20.81 -9.81 -4.30
N ASP A 110 19.89 -10.08 -3.37
CA ASP A 110 18.51 -9.62 -3.43
C ASP A 110 18.03 -9.03 -2.10
N ALA A 111 17.62 -7.76 -2.11
CA ALA A 111 17.05 -7.08 -0.95
C ALA A 111 15.58 -7.46 -0.67
N ASN A 112 14.95 -8.26 -1.54
CA ASN A 112 13.53 -8.61 -1.51
C ASN A 112 12.66 -7.35 -1.44
N VAL A 113 12.81 -6.47 -2.42
CA VAL A 113 12.04 -5.22 -2.50
C VAL A 113 10.66 -5.51 -3.09
N ARG A 114 9.60 -5.15 -2.36
CA ARG A 114 8.21 -5.35 -2.79
C ARG A 114 7.43 -4.04 -2.84
N TYR A 115 6.43 -4.02 -3.71
CA TYR A 115 5.38 -2.99 -3.67
C TYR A 115 4.25 -3.48 -2.77
N VAL A 116 3.80 -2.62 -1.86
CA VAL A 116 2.79 -2.95 -0.84
C VAL A 116 1.85 -1.77 -0.61
N TRP A 117 0.64 -2.05 -0.13
CA TRP A 117 -0.38 -1.06 0.13
C TRP A 117 -0.47 -0.73 1.63
N TYR A 118 -0.64 0.56 1.93
CA TYR A 118 -0.88 1.08 3.27
C TYR A 118 -2.12 1.97 3.28
N GLY A 119 -3.11 1.63 4.10
CA GLY A 119 -4.33 2.40 4.26
C GLY A 119 -4.34 3.16 5.57
N ALA A 120 -4.68 4.45 5.52
CA ALA A 120 -4.76 5.29 6.70
C ALA A 120 -5.70 6.48 6.47
N ALA A 121 -5.93 7.27 7.52
CA ALA A 121 -6.62 8.54 7.40
C ALA A 121 -5.80 9.56 6.60
N ARG A 122 -6.47 10.51 5.94
CA ARG A 122 -5.84 11.56 5.13
C ARG A 122 -4.78 12.36 5.92
N ASP A 123 -5.09 12.73 7.15
CA ASP A 123 -4.17 13.49 8.00
C ASP A 123 -2.95 12.66 8.43
N GLU A 124 -3.12 11.35 8.64
CA GLU A 124 -1.99 10.45 8.93
C GLU A 124 -1.08 10.30 7.71
N ILE A 125 -1.65 10.17 6.50
CA ILE A 125 -0.85 10.15 5.26
C ILE A 125 -0.07 11.46 5.11
N ARG A 126 -0.69 12.61 5.42
CA ARG A 126 0.02 13.90 5.43
C ARG A 126 1.18 13.89 6.41
N GLU A 127 0.97 13.44 7.65
CA GLU A 127 2.04 13.33 8.64
C GLU A 127 3.18 12.41 8.18
N ILE A 128 2.84 11.28 7.55
CA ILE A 128 3.81 10.34 6.98
C ILE A 128 4.63 10.99 5.86
N LEU A 129 3.99 11.79 5.00
CA LEU A 129 4.71 12.56 3.97
C LEU A 129 5.63 13.63 4.58
N CYS A 130 5.20 14.31 5.65
CA CYS A 130 5.99 15.35 6.30
C CYS A 130 7.16 14.80 7.12
N HIS A 131 6.94 13.71 7.86
CA HIS A 131 7.82 13.27 8.95
C HIS A 131 8.30 11.82 8.83
N GLY A 132 7.78 11.04 7.88
CA GLY A 132 7.96 9.60 7.83
C GLY A 132 6.98 8.87 8.75
N PHE A 133 7.09 7.55 8.79
CA PHE A 133 6.29 6.73 9.68
C PHE A 133 6.73 6.97 11.12
N SER A 134 5.82 7.47 11.96
CA SER A 134 6.10 7.80 13.37
C SER A 134 5.20 7.04 14.34
N ARG A 135 4.16 6.39 13.81
CA ARG A 135 3.15 5.64 14.56
C ARG A 135 3.04 4.25 13.96
N LEU A 136 2.90 3.25 14.81
CA LEU A 136 2.41 1.95 14.35
C LEU A 136 0.93 2.13 14.03
N GLY A 137 0.59 2.00 12.74
CA GLY A 137 -0.80 2.06 12.28
C GLY A 137 -1.68 1.08 13.06
N LYS A 138 -2.97 1.38 13.20
CA LYS A 138 -3.92 0.43 13.78
C LYS A 138 -3.95 -0.82 12.90
N ALA A 139 -3.83 -2.01 13.50
CA ALA A 139 -4.00 -3.25 12.75
C ALA A 139 -5.38 -3.24 12.07
N ALA A 140 -5.42 -3.50 10.75
CA ALA A 140 -6.67 -3.61 10.03
C ALA A 140 -7.40 -4.91 10.45
N GLY A 141 -8.66 -4.80 10.86
CA GLY A 141 -9.51 -5.95 11.19
C GLY A 141 -9.37 -6.48 12.62
N ASN A 142 -9.63 -7.78 12.77
CA ASN A 142 -10.10 -8.55 13.95
C ASN A 142 -9.25 -8.50 15.25
N GLY A 143 -8.33 -7.55 15.42
CA GLY A 143 -7.45 -7.47 16.58
C GLY A 143 -6.32 -8.51 16.58
N GLU A 144 -6.16 -9.28 15.51
CA GLU A 144 -5.03 -10.20 15.34
C GLU A 144 -3.75 -9.41 15.09
N THR A 145 -2.89 -9.35 16.09
CA THR A 145 -1.58 -8.71 16.01
C THR A 145 -0.55 -9.71 15.49
N TYR A 146 0.06 -9.43 14.35
CA TYR A 146 1.21 -10.17 13.83
C TYR A 146 2.50 -9.51 14.34
N GLY A 147 2.58 -9.34 15.67
CA GLY A 147 3.61 -8.52 16.31
C GLY A 147 3.33 -7.01 16.27
N HIS A 148 4.25 -6.25 16.87
CA HIS A 148 4.29 -4.79 16.92
C HIS A 148 5.19 -4.27 15.80
N GLY A 149 4.60 -4.11 14.61
CA GLY A 149 5.24 -3.49 13.47
C GLY A 149 4.21 -2.79 12.60
N LEU A 150 4.69 -2.14 11.55
CA LEU A 150 3.82 -1.58 10.54
C LEU A 150 3.32 -2.71 9.65
N HIS A 151 2.01 -2.90 9.62
CA HIS A 151 1.34 -3.89 8.79
C HIS A 151 1.06 -3.31 7.41
N LEU A 152 1.51 -4.01 6.38
CA LEU A 152 1.44 -3.59 4.99
C LEU A 152 0.80 -4.70 4.17
N SER A 153 -0.21 -4.37 3.40
CA SER A 153 -0.91 -5.36 2.58
C SER A 153 -0.10 -5.66 1.31
N ASP A 154 0.00 -6.92 0.93
CA ASP A 154 0.63 -7.31 -0.33
C ASP A 154 -0.11 -6.66 -1.52
N ALA A 155 0.59 -6.46 -2.64
CA ALA A 155 0.05 -5.80 -3.84
C ALA A 155 -1.26 -6.43 -4.34
N LYS A 156 -1.46 -7.74 -4.10
CA LYS A 156 -2.65 -8.51 -4.47
C LYS A 156 -3.84 -8.32 -3.53
N PHE A 157 -3.67 -7.65 -2.39
CA PHE A 157 -4.67 -7.51 -1.32
C PHE A 157 -4.92 -6.04 -0.95
N SER A 158 -5.02 -5.15 -1.95
CA SER A 158 -5.29 -3.72 -1.74
C SER A 158 -6.58 -3.46 -0.95
N MET A 159 -7.57 -4.36 -1.01
CA MET A 159 -8.82 -4.29 -0.25
C MET A 159 -8.57 -4.15 1.27
N ASP A 160 -7.58 -4.84 1.83
CA ASP A 160 -7.28 -4.75 3.26
C ASP A 160 -6.84 -3.33 3.65
N SER A 161 -6.07 -2.67 2.78
CA SER A 161 -5.69 -1.26 2.96
C SER A 161 -6.88 -0.33 2.73
N VAL A 162 -7.80 -0.64 1.81
CA VAL A 162 -9.02 0.14 1.64
C VAL A 162 -9.89 0.10 2.90
N LEU A 163 -10.04 -1.07 3.52
CA LEU A 163 -10.79 -1.21 4.77
C LEU A 163 -10.11 -0.51 5.94
N ALA A 164 -8.78 -0.40 5.93
CA ALA A 164 -8.01 0.36 6.92
C ALA A 164 -8.03 1.88 6.71
N SER A 165 -8.28 2.34 5.48
CA SER A 165 -8.37 3.78 5.18
C SER A 165 -9.61 4.41 5.84
N GLU A 166 -9.58 5.73 6.01
CA GLU A 166 -10.74 6.50 6.49
C GLU A 166 -11.24 7.43 5.38
N MET A 167 -12.56 7.63 5.32
CA MET A 167 -13.17 8.57 4.40
C MET A 167 -12.97 9.99 4.91
N ASP A 168 -12.45 10.88 4.06
CA ASP A 168 -12.24 12.28 4.39
C ASP A 168 -13.53 13.12 4.23
N GLY A 169 -13.43 14.42 4.54
CA GLY A 169 -14.55 15.36 4.42
C GLY A 169 -15.04 15.59 2.99
N ASP A 170 -14.28 15.15 1.98
CA ASP A 170 -14.59 15.24 0.56
C ASP A 170 -15.24 13.95 0.01
N GLY A 171 -15.47 12.96 0.89
CA GLY A 171 -15.99 11.65 0.52
C GLY A 171 -14.96 10.77 -0.21
N LEU A 172 -13.67 11.08 -0.08
CA LEU A 172 -12.57 10.32 -0.67
C LEU A 172 -11.91 9.43 0.37
N ARG A 173 -11.36 8.32 -0.11
CA ARG A 173 -10.42 7.48 0.63
C ARG A 173 -9.07 7.53 -0.06
N HIS A 174 -8.02 7.33 0.72
CA HIS A 174 -6.64 7.38 0.25
C HIS A 174 -5.89 6.15 0.72
N VAL A 175 -5.15 5.55 -0.21
CA VAL A 175 -4.25 4.43 0.06
C VAL A 175 -2.88 4.76 -0.54
N VAL A 176 -1.82 4.43 0.19
CA VAL A 176 -0.43 4.70 -0.17
C VAL A 176 0.18 3.44 -0.77
N LEU A 177 0.80 3.57 -1.93
CA LEU A 177 1.68 2.54 -2.50
C LEU A 177 3.11 2.78 -2.01
N CYS A 178 3.66 1.81 -1.31
CA CYS A 178 5.03 1.85 -0.78
C CYS A 178 5.93 0.86 -1.51
N ARG A 179 7.22 1.19 -1.62
CA ARG A 179 8.31 0.24 -1.88
C ARG A 179 8.92 -0.13 -0.55
N VAL A 180 9.06 -1.43 -0.28
CA VAL A 180 9.52 -1.94 1.01
C VAL A 180 10.64 -2.93 0.83
N ILE A 181 11.73 -2.72 1.57
CA ILE A 181 12.86 -3.65 1.67
C ILE A 181 12.51 -4.68 2.73
N LEU A 182 12.24 -5.92 2.34
CA LEU A 182 11.85 -6.96 3.29
C LEU A 182 13.04 -7.77 3.81
N GLY A 183 14.12 -7.89 3.04
CA GLY A 183 15.26 -8.74 3.38
C GLY A 183 14.84 -10.21 3.58
N ARG A 184 15.44 -10.87 4.57
CA ARG A 184 15.04 -12.23 4.97
C ARG A 184 13.77 -12.16 5.82
N ILE A 185 12.69 -12.73 5.32
CA ILE A 185 11.38 -12.72 5.99
C ILE A 185 11.19 -13.94 6.88
N GLU A 186 10.50 -13.75 8.01
CA GLU A 186 10.02 -14.83 8.87
C GLU A 186 8.49 -14.89 8.92
N THR A 187 7.93 -16.09 9.09
CA THR A 187 6.52 -16.23 9.38
C THR A 187 6.24 -15.76 10.81
N VAL A 188 5.37 -14.77 10.97
CA VAL A 188 4.91 -14.30 12.27
C VAL A 188 3.55 -14.93 12.55
N PRO A 189 3.38 -15.70 13.64
CA PRO A 189 2.07 -16.26 13.98
C PRO A 189 1.06 -15.17 14.36
N ALA A 190 -0.22 -15.40 14.05
CA ALA A 190 -1.31 -14.57 14.53
C ALA A 190 -1.31 -14.53 16.08
N GLY A 191 -1.47 -13.34 16.66
CA GLY A 191 -1.41 -13.12 18.11
C GLY A 191 -0.01 -12.94 18.69
N SER A 192 1.04 -13.01 17.85
CA SER A 192 2.42 -12.74 18.27
C SER A 192 2.57 -11.33 18.86
N GLN A 193 3.43 -11.22 19.88
CA GLN A 193 3.83 -9.95 20.52
C GLN A 193 5.26 -9.55 20.13
N GLN A 194 5.81 -10.13 19.07
CA GLN A 194 7.14 -9.77 18.57
C GLN A 194 7.18 -8.30 18.13
N PHE A 195 8.16 -7.53 18.59
CA PHE A 195 8.38 -6.15 18.15
C PHE A 195 9.66 -5.98 17.32
N GLN A 196 10.35 -7.08 17.08
CA GLN A 196 11.61 -7.20 16.37
C GLN A 196 11.73 -8.65 15.82
N PRO A 197 12.70 -8.93 14.93
CA PRO A 197 12.90 -10.27 14.41
C PRO A 197 13.11 -11.31 15.51
N SER A 198 12.61 -12.55 15.34
CA SER A 198 12.84 -13.64 16.31
C SER A 198 14.32 -13.98 16.49
N VAL A 199 15.08 -13.90 15.39
CA VAL A 199 16.53 -14.09 15.36
C VAL A 199 17.18 -13.04 14.47
N LYS A 200 18.46 -12.76 14.73
CA LYS A 200 19.23 -11.71 14.02
C LYS A 200 19.31 -11.88 12.50
N ASP A 201 19.02 -13.08 12.02
CA ASP A 201 19.10 -13.38 10.59
C ASP A 201 17.89 -12.84 9.81
N TYR A 202 16.73 -12.69 10.45
CA TYR A 202 15.55 -12.11 9.83
C TYR A 202 15.53 -10.58 9.91
N ASP A 203 14.80 -9.99 8.98
CA ASP A 203 14.72 -8.55 8.76
C ASP A 203 13.29 -8.04 8.90
N SER A 204 12.30 -8.79 8.41
CA SER A 204 10.87 -8.43 8.40
C SER A 204 9.99 -9.66 8.64
N GLY A 205 8.72 -9.45 8.97
CA GLY A 205 7.73 -10.50 9.13
C GLY A 205 6.79 -10.67 7.93
N VAL A 206 6.19 -11.83 7.81
CA VAL A 206 5.07 -12.15 6.90
C VAL A 206 4.05 -13.02 7.63
N ASP A 207 2.77 -12.89 7.27
CA ASP A 207 1.70 -13.73 7.82
C ASP A 207 1.79 -15.19 7.34
N ASN A 208 2.12 -15.41 6.07
CA ASN A 208 2.25 -16.72 5.45
C ASN A 208 3.31 -16.69 4.33
N LEU A 209 4.31 -17.57 4.38
CA LEU A 209 5.37 -17.62 3.37
C LEU A 209 4.90 -18.12 2.00
N ALA A 210 3.93 -19.04 1.96
CA ALA A 210 3.43 -19.64 0.71
C ALA A 210 2.45 -18.71 -0.01
N ALA A 211 1.60 -18.01 0.77
CA ALA A 211 0.62 -17.08 0.24
C ALA A 211 0.61 -15.79 1.09
N PRO A 212 1.61 -14.90 0.90
CA PRO A 212 1.69 -13.64 1.64
C PRO A 212 0.47 -12.78 1.37
N SER A 213 -0.21 -12.36 2.43
CA SER A 213 -1.23 -11.31 2.36
C SER A 213 -0.80 -10.03 3.07
N ARG A 214 0.10 -10.16 4.05
CA ARG A 214 0.55 -9.06 4.90
C ARG A 214 2.00 -9.20 5.27
N TYR A 215 2.74 -8.10 5.14
CA TYR A 215 4.09 -7.96 5.63
C TYR A 215 4.13 -7.10 6.88
N ILE A 216 5.12 -7.35 7.73
CA ILE A 216 5.35 -6.64 8.98
C ILE A 216 6.75 -6.04 8.94
N VAL A 217 6.83 -4.71 8.91
CA VAL A 217 8.10 -3.99 9.06
C VAL A 217 8.22 -3.51 10.49
N TRP A 218 9.28 -3.91 11.18
CA TRP A 218 9.49 -3.56 12.58
C TRP A 218 9.64 -2.05 12.77
N SER A 219 9.22 -1.55 13.94
CA SER A 219 9.24 -0.12 14.26
C SER A 219 10.63 0.52 14.12
N CYS A 220 11.68 -0.25 14.41
CA CYS A 220 13.07 0.20 14.32
C CYS A 220 13.58 0.38 12.88
N SER A 221 12.92 -0.21 11.89
CA SER A 221 13.37 -0.20 10.48
C SER A 221 12.40 0.52 9.53
N MET A 222 11.19 0.89 9.97
CA MET A 222 10.16 1.46 9.09
C MET A 222 10.62 2.67 8.25
N ASN A 223 11.37 3.61 8.83
CA ASN A 223 11.79 4.83 8.10
C ASN A 223 12.99 4.64 7.17
N SER A 224 13.73 3.54 7.33
CA SER A 224 14.84 3.18 6.43
C SER A 224 14.40 2.20 5.34
N HIS A 225 13.40 1.37 5.63
CA HIS A 225 12.99 0.25 4.78
C HIS A 225 11.71 0.52 3.99
N ILE A 226 11.03 1.63 4.22
CA ILE A 226 9.79 1.99 3.53
C ILE A 226 9.96 3.30 2.78
N TYR A 227 9.61 3.28 1.50
CA TYR A 227 9.60 4.45 0.64
C TYR A 227 8.21 4.65 0.03
N ILE A 228 7.69 5.87 0.12
CA ILE A 228 6.37 6.23 -0.42
C ILE A 228 6.50 6.51 -1.92
N SER A 229 5.81 5.72 -2.73
CA SER A 229 5.88 5.81 -4.18
C SER A 229 4.71 6.59 -4.77
N HIS A 230 3.48 6.17 -4.45
CA HIS A 230 2.26 6.79 -4.98
C HIS A 230 1.17 6.87 -3.92
N ILE A 231 0.17 7.71 -4.16
CA ILE A 231 -1.08 7.77 -3.39
C ILE A 231 -2.25 7.66 -4.35
N VAL A 232 -3.12 6.69 -4.11
CA VAL A 232 -4.36 6.48 -4.87
C VAL A 232 -5.51 7.07 -4.07
N SER A 233 -6.21 8.02 -4.66
CA SER A 233 -7.41 8.66 -4.09
C SER A 233 -8.63 8.20 -4.87
N PHE A 234 -9.65 7.70 -4.18
CA PHE A 234 -10.79 7.04 -4.81
C PHE A 234 -12.08 7.24 -4.01
N ARG A 235 -13.21 7.04 -4.69
CA ARG A 235 -14.52 6.85 -4.06
C ARG A 235 -14.84 5.37 -4.05
N PHE A 236 -15.36 4.91 -2.92
CA PHE A 236 -15.73 3.52 -2.69
C PHE A 236 -17.21 3.44 -2.30
N PRO A 237 -17.96 2.41 -2.71
CA PRO A 237 -19.41 2.31 -2.49
C PRO A 237 -19.78 2.11 -1.01
N PHE A 238 -19.79 3.21 -0.24
CA PHE A 238 -20.41 3.32 1.09
C PHE A 238 -21.82 3.95 0.98
N TYR A 239 -22.66 3.76 2.01
CA TYR A 239 -23.91 4.51 2.15
C TYR A 239 -23.60 5.96 2.52
N GLU A 240 -24.13 6.92 1.75
CA GLU A 240 -24.39 8.26 2.26
C GLU A 240 -25.65 8.17 3.12
N GLY A 241 -25.49 8.11 4.44
CA GLY A 241 -26.61 8.25 5.36
C GLY A 241 -27.22 9.64 5.22
N SER A 242 -28.51 9.70 4.89
CA SER A 242 -29.32 10.91 4.84
C SER A 242 -29.04 11.82 6.05
N THR A 243 -28.77 13.09 5.75
CA THR A 243 -28.57 14.21 6.69
C THR A 243 -29.42 14.13 7.96
N SER A 244 -28.78 14.02 9.11
CA SER A 244 -29.24 14.64 10.35
C SER A 244 -28.05 14.85 11.29
N THR A 245 -27.97 16.06 11.82
CA THR A 245 -27.04 16.57 12.83
C THR A 245 -26.60 15.53 13.88
N SER A 246 -25.30 15.55 14.19
CA SER A 246 -24.56 14.71 15.15
C SER A 246 -23.76 13.59 14.48
N VAL A 247 -22.44 13.77 14.50
CA VAL A 247 -21.41 12.81 14.10
C VAL A 247 -21.70 11.40 14.63
N PRO A 248 -21.65 10.38 13.77
CA PRO A 248 -20.67 9.32 13.97
C PRO A 248 -19.83 9.10 12.71
N ASN A 249 -18.52 9.03 12.87
CA ASN A 249 -17.49 8.79 11.84
C ASN A 249 -17.52 7.36 11.23
N SER A 250 -18.68 6.73 11.12
CA SER A 250 -18.82 5.39 10.53
C SER A 250 -19.71 5.45 9.30
N SER A 251 -19.11 5.65 8.13
CA SER A 251 -19.78 5.36 6.87
C SER A 251 -20.05 3.86 6.80
N LEU A 252 -21.32 3.46 6.80
CA LEU A 252 -21.71 2.05 6.71
C LEU A 252 -21.59 1.57 5.26
N LEU A 253 -21.06 0.37 5.05
CA LEU A 253 -20.98 -0.26 3.74
C LEU A 253 -22.38 -0.61 3.23
N ARG A 254 -22.59 -0.58 1.91
CA ARG A 254 -23.80 -1.17 1.31
C ARG A 254 -23.79 -2.68 1.57
N VAL A 255 -24.97 -3.29 1.78
CA VAL A 255 -25.09 -4.74 1.99
C VAL A 255 -24.49 -5.54 0.84
N SER A 256 -24.70 -5.10 -0.41
CA SER A 256 -24.07 -5.71 -1.59
C SER A 256 -22.54 -5.67 -1.53
N THR A 257 -21.96 -4.56 -1.07
CA THR A 257 -20.52 -4.41 -0.85
C THR A 257 -20.03 -5.37 0.23
N ILE A 258 -20.75 -5.50 1.34
CA ILE A 258 -20.39 -6.43 2.43
C ILE A 258 -20.39 -7.88 1.91
N ILE A 259 -21.41 -8.29 1.15
CA ILE A 259 -21.49 -9.64 0.58
C ILE A 259 -20.27 -9.92 -0.32
N LYS A 260 -19.87 -8.96 -1.16
CA LYS A 260 -18.69 -9.06 -2.02
C LYS A 260 -17.38 -9.12 -1.24
N ILE A 261 -17.24 -8.31 -0.19
CA ILE A 261 -16.08 -8.36 0.70
C ILE A 261 -15.99 -9.74 1.35
N LEU A 262 -17.09 -10.23 1.92
CA LEU A 262 -17.11 -11.54 2.57
C LEU A 262 -16.78 -12.66 1.59
N SER A 263 -17.30 -12.63 0.36
CA SER A 263 -16.94 -13.65 -0.64
C SER A 263 -15.44 -13.66 -0.95
N MET A 264 -14.78 -12.51 -1.01
CA MET A 264 -13.33 -12.43 -1.22
C MET A 264 -12.50 -13.04 -0.08
N PHE A 265 -13.03 -13.07 1.15
CA PHE A 265 -12.38 -13.73 2.29
C PHE A 265 -12.73 -15.21 2.41
N LEU A 266 -13.85 -15.63 1.82
CA LEU A 266 -14.34 -17.00 1.84
C LEU A 266 -13.89 -17.82 0.62
N ASP A 267 -13.33 -17.18 -0.41
CA ASP A 267 -12.79 -17.88 -1.57
C ASP A 267 -11.74 -18.91 -1.12
N PRO A 268 -11.80 -20.18 -1.60
CA PRO A 268 -11.09 -21.31 -0.98
C PRO A 268 -9.55 -21.24 -1.05
N LEU A 269 -8.97 -20.23 -1.69
CA LEU A 269 -7.54 -19.97 -1.66
C LEU A 269 -7.05 -19.53 -0.27
N LYS A 270 -7.96 -19.18 0.66
CA LYS A 270 -7.65 -18.94 2.09
C LYS A 270 -8.00 -20.11 3.01
N SER A 271 -8.64 -21.18 2.52
CA SER A 271 -9.02 -22.34 3.34
C SER A 271 -8.27 -23.61 2.94
N ASP A 272 -7.56 -24.19 3.91
CA ASP A 272 -6.98 -25.54 3.94
C ASP A 272 -5.64 -25.81 3.21
N SER A 273 -4.56 -25.70 3.97
CA SER A 273 -3.48 -26.71 3.96
C SER A 273 -3.15 -27.28 5.35
N HIS A 274 -3.97 -27.00 6.37
CA HIS A 274 -3.77 -27.54 7.73
C HIS A 274 -4.96 -28.38 8.21
N LEU A 275 -5.30 -29.42 7.45
CA LEU A 275 -6.08 -30.56 7.95
C LEU A 275 -5.75 -31.84 7.16
N ARG A 276 -4.49 -32.27 7.19
CA ARG A 276 -4.14 -33.69 7.09
C ARG A 276 -3.04 -34.04 8.10
N VAL A 277 -3.48 -34.27 9.33
CA VAL A 277 -2.81 -35.22 10.23
C VAL A 277 -3.77 -36.39 10.42
N ARG A 278 -3.51 -37.46 9.66
CA ARG A 278 -3.41 -38.85 10.10
C ARG A 278 -3.02 -39.73 8.93
#